data_AF-A0A965X073-F1
#
_entry.id   AF-A0A965X073-F1
#
_cell.length_a   1.000
_cell.length_b   1.000
_cell.length_c   1.000
_cell.angle_alpha   90.00
_cell.angle_beta   90.00
_cell.angle_gamma   90.00
#
_symmetry.space_group_name_H-M   'P 1'
#
loop_
_entity.id
_entity.type
_entity.pdbx_description
1 polymer ?
#
loop_
_entity_poly.entity_id
_entity_poly.type
_entity_poly.pdbx_seq_one_letter_code
_entity_poly.pdbx_strand_id
1 'polypeptide(L)'
;MRAREYASIAFFIKENYGSRGAARRPTDEKKEGEKVESKYRYLAFTDRQLIETMYRGGARALDIAIKLGVHTATIYRELQHGYTGELDQNQRQAYSAEVAERAAQENFKRRGRRTGANKG
;
A
#
# COMPACT_ATOMS: atom_id res chain seq x y z
N MET A 1 -30.61 1.36 5.15
CA MET A 1 -29.74 2.53 5.38
C MET A 1 -29.40 2.64 6.85
N ARG A 2 -28.12 2.47 7.25
CA ARG A 2 -27.65 2.80 8.61
C ARG A 2 -26.40 3.67 8.51
N ALA A 3 -26.64 4.98 8.47
CA ALA A 3 -25.67 6.05 8.38
C ALA A 3 -25.02 6.40 9.74
N ARG A 4 -24.48 5.41 10.47
CA ARG A 4 -23.93 5.66 11.82
C ARG A 4 -22.50 5.16 12.09
N GLU A 5 -21.79 4.64 11.08
CA GLU A 5 -20.35 4.31 11.18
C GLU A 5 -19.44 5.25 10.35
N TYR A 6 -20.00 6.33 9.80
CA TYR A 6 -19.21 7.33 9.05
C TYR A 6 -18.59 8.43 9.94
N ALA A 7 -18.94 8.47 11.23
CA ALA A 7 -18.48 9.54 12.14
C ALA A 7 -17.01 9.39 12.59
N SER A 8 -16.45 8.18 12.59
CA SER A 8 -15.05 7.91 12.95
C SER A 8 -14.08 8.04 11.76
N ILE A 9 -14.53 7.79 10.54
CA ILE A 9 -13.73 7.91 9.30
C ILE A 9 -13.56 9.38 8.91
N ALA A 10 -14.62 10.19 9.01
CA ALA A 10 -14.55 11.62 8.71
C ALA A 10 -13.69 12.40 9.71
N PHE A 11 -13.63 11.96 10.98
CA PHE A 11 -12.78 12.56 12.00
C PHE A 11 -11.29 12.29 11.71
N PHE A 12 -10.94 11.04 11.40
CA PHE A 12 -9.56 10.63 11.08
C PHE A 12 -9.04 11.24 9.76
N ILE A 13 -9.90 11.39 8.74
CA ILE A 13 -9.52 12.00 7.44
C ILE A 13 -9.28 13.50 7.58
N LYS A 14 -10.02 14.22 8.44
CA LYS A 14 -9.82 15.65 8.68
C LYS A 14 -8.48 15.95 9.35
N GLU A 15 -7.95 15.02 10.15
CA GLU A 15 -6.63 15.13 10.79
C GLU A 15 -5.47 14.72 9.87
N ASN A 16 -5.65 13.74 8.96
CA ASN A 16 -4.51 13.15 8.23
C ASN A 16 -4.39 13.51 6.74
N TYR A 17 -5.42 14.03 6.07
CA TYR A 17 -5.34 14.32 4.62
C TYR A 17 -5.95 15.68 4.28
N GLY A 18 -5.22 16.73 4.64
CA GLY A 18 -5.54 18.11 4.27
C GLY A 18 -5.62 18.28 2.75
N SER A 19 -6.79 18.74 2.30
CA SER A 19 -7.05 19.21 0.95
C SER A 19 -6.07 20.33 0.59
N ARG A 20 -5.28 20.17 -0.48
CA ARG A 20 -4.58 21.30 -1.11
C ARG A 20 -4.62 21.19 -2.63
N GLY A 21 -5.72 21.70 -3.19
CA GLY A 21 -5.77 22.23 -4.54
C GLY A 21 -5.88 23.76 -4.50
N ALA A 22 -4.83 24.42 -5.01
CA ALA A 22 -4.76 25.78 -5.57
C ALA A 22 -5.38 26.98 -4.82
N ALA A 23 -4.55 27.80 -4.15
CA ALA A 23 -4.54 29.28 -4.22
C ALA A 23 -3.28 29.85 -3.52
N ARG A 24 -2.98 31.13 -3.79
CA ARG A 24 -1.68 31.85 -3.69
C ARG A 24 -1.14 32.10 -2.25
N ARG A 25 0.19 32.32 -2.14
CA ARG A 25 1.04 32.74 -0.98
C ARG A 25 0.44 33.89 -0.13
N PRO A 26 0.75 34.11 1.18
CA PRO A 26 2.10 34.04 1.80
C PRO A 26 2.22 33.67 3.33
N THR A 27 3.47 33.67 3.81
CA THR A 27 4.05 33.62 5.18
C THR A 27 4.22 32.29 5.91
N ASP A 28 5.39 32.19 6.54
CA ASP A 28 6.10 31.03 7.07
C ASP A 28 5.34 30.23 8.14
N GLU A 29 5.31 28.90 7.97
CA GLU A 29 5.32 27.94 9.08
C GLU A 29 5.55 26.54 8.49
N LYS A 30 6.80 26.06 8.51
CA LYS A 30 7.11 24.66 8.26
C LYS A 30 6.50 23.85 9.42
N LYS A 31 5.30 23.31 9.24
CA LYS A 31 4.81 22.23 10.10
C LYS A 31 5.59 20.98 9.75
N GLU A 32 6.58 20.68 10.58
CA GLU A 32 7.28 19.40 10.60
C GLU A 32 6.22 18.31 10.68
N GLY A 33 5.95 17.68 9.52
CA GLY A 33 5.05 16.54 9.46
C GLY A 33 5.59 15.49 10.41
N GLU A 34 4.77 15.13 11.40
CA GLU A 34 5.05 14.06 12.35
C GLU A 34 5.59 12.87 11.56
N LYS A 35 6.83 12.50 11.88
CA LYS A 35 7.60 11.48 11.17
C LYS A 35 6.93 10.14 11.47
N VAL A 36 5.87 9.81 10.72
CA VAL A 36 5.29 8.47 10.74
C VAL A 36 6.41 7.56 10.30
N GLU A 37 7.05 6.94 11.27
CA GLU A 37 8.11 5.97 11.10
C GLU A 37 7.46 4.72 10.51
N SER A 38 7.09 4.80 9.23
CA SER A 38 6.80 3.67 8.36
C SER A 38 8.11 2.93 8.18
N LYS A 39 8.55 2.28 9.26
CA LYS A 39 9.65 1.34 9.30
C LYS A 39 9.31 0.32 8.22
N TYR A 40 10.06 0.38 7.13
CA TYR A 40 9.88 -0.45 5.93
C TYR A 40 9.81 -1.93 6.34
N ARG A 41 8.59 -2.43 6.58
CA ARG A 41 8.34 -3.82 6.92
C ARG A 41 8.00 -4.57 5.64
N TYR A 42 8.46 -5.81 5.56
CA TYR A 42 8.03 -6.72 4.51
C TYR A 42 6.61 -7.19 4.79
N LEU A 43 5.75 -7.15 3.77
CA LEU A 43 4.42 -7.75 3.86
C LEU A 43 4.58 -9.25 4.08
N ALA A 44 3.88 -9.78 5.07
CA ALA A 44 3.76 -11.21 5.29
C ALA A 44 2.76 -11.81 4.29
N PHE A 45 2.78 -13.13 4.12
CA PHE A 45 1.82 -13.80 3.25
C PHE A 45 0.37 -13.54 3.67
N THR A 46 0.09 -13.47 4.97
CA THR A 46 -1.23 -13.12 5.51
C THR A 46 -1.66 -11.71 5.11
N ASP A 47 -0.72 -10.75 5.04
CA ASP A 47 -1.01 -9.40 4.56
C ASP A 47 -1.40 -9.43 3.09
N ARG A 48 -0.72 -10.24 2.27
CA ARG A 48 -1.03 -10.44 0.84
C ARG A 48 -2.42 -11.04 0.64
N GLN A 49 -2.79 -12.05 1.43
CA GLN A 49 -4.14 -12.63 1.40
C GLN A 49 -5.22 -11.61 1.77
N LEU A 50 -4.93 -10.71 2.72
CA LEU A 50 -5.83 -9.63 3.07
C LEU A 50 -5.96 -8.61 1.94
N ILE A 51 -4.86 -8.25 1.28
CA ILE A 51 -4.87 -7.38 0.07
C ILE A 51 -5.75 -8.02 -0.99
N GLU A 52 -5.58 -9.31 -1.29
CA GLU A 52 -6.37 -10.03 -2.29
C GLU A 52 -7.86 -9.99 -1.97
N THR A 53 -8.23 -10.31 -0.73
CA THR A 53 -9.62 -10.34 -0.29
C THR A 53 -10.27 -8.95 -0.42
N MET A 54 -9.60 -7.92 0.10
CA MET A 54 -10.12 -6.55 0.07
C MET A 54 -10.18 -5.98 -1.34
N TYR A 55 -9.14 -6.20 -2.14
CA TYR A 55 -9.04 -5.69 -3.50
C TYR A 55 -10.07 -6.35 -4.43
N ARG A 56 -10.28 -7.67 -4.31
CA ARG A 56 -11.36 -8.39 -5.01
C ARG A 56 -12.74 -7.87 -4.60
N GLY A 57 -12.91 -7.53 -3.31
CA GLY A 57 -14.10 -6.86 -2.78
C GLY A 57 -14.26 -5.39 -3.23
N GLY A 58 -13.38 -4.88 -4.10
CA GLY A 58 -13.46 -3.55 -4.68
C GLY A 58 -12.84 -2.42 -3.85
N ALA A 59 -12.25 -2.73 -2.68
CA ALA A 59 -11.61 -1.75 -1.81
C ALA A 59 -10.51 -0.97 -2.54
N ARG A 60 -10.32 0.30 -2.14
CA ARG A 60 -9.27 1.14 -2.72
C ARG A 60 -7.93 0.82 -2.04
N ALA A 61 -6.84 1.05 -2.75
CA ALA A 61 -5.49 0.88 -2.21
C ALA A 61 -5.25 1.70 -0.92
N LEU A 62 -5.92 2.85 -0.77
CA LEU A 62 -5.87 3.66 0.46
C LEU A 62 -6.47 2.93 1.66
N ASP A 63 -7.66 2.34 1.50
CA ASP A 63 -8.36 1.64 2.59
C ASP A 63 -7.56 0.40 3.04
N ILE A 64 -6.97 -0.30 2.07
CA ILE A 64 -6.08 -1.44 2.30
C ILE A 64 -4.82 -1.00 3.06
N ALA A 65 -4.21 0.12 2.66
CA ALA A 65 -3.02 0.66 3.30
C ALA A 65 -3.29 1.06 4.76
N ILE A 66 -4.42 1.72 5.03
CA ILE A 66 -4.88 2.06 6.37
C ILE A 66 -5.08 0.79 7.20
N LYS A 67 -5.78 -0.21 6.65
CA LYS A 67 -6.05 -1.48 7.35
C LYS A 67 -4.75 -2.21 7.73
N LEU A 68 -3.76 -2.20 6.85
CA LEU A 68 -2.47 -2.83 7.07
C LEU A 68 -1.49 -1.96 7.88
N GLY A 69 -1.77 -0.68 8.09
CA GLY A 69 -0.83 0.27 8.70
C GLY A 69 0.46 0.45 7.89
N VAL A 70 0.35 0.50 6.56
CA VAL A 70 1.48 0.72 5.64
C VAL A 70 1.24 1.94 4.77
N HIS A 71 2.30 2.42 4.12
CA HIS A 71 2.16 3.49 3.14
C HIS A 71 1.41 3.03 1.88
N THR A 72 0.59 3.91 1.29
CA THR A 72 -0.20 3.63 0.08
C THR A 72 0.66 3.17 -1.10
N ALA A 73 1.84 3.77 -1.27
CA ALA A 73 2.80 3.36 -2.30
C ALA A 73 3.26 1.90 -2.15
N THR A 74 3.28 1.35 -0.93
CA THR A 74 3.58 -0.07 -0.68
C THR A 74 2.51 -0.96 -1.30
N ILE A 75 1.23 -0.60 -1.14
CA ILE A 75 0.12 -1.34 -1.74
C ILE A 75 0.17 -1.30 -3.27
N TYR A 76 0.45 -0.15 -3.88
CA TYR A 76 0.59 -0.07 -5.34
C TYR A 76 1.70 -0.95 -5.90
N ARG A 77 2.88 -0.95 -5.24
CA ARG A 77 4.00 -1.81 -5.65
C ARG A 77 3.67 -3.29 -5.44
N GLU A 78 3.00 -3.62 -4.34
CA GLU A 78 2.58 -4.98 -4.06
C GLU A 78 1.57 -5.47 -5.11
N LEU A 79 0.57 -4.66 -5.46
CA LEU A 79 -0.39 -4.99 -6.50
C LEU A 79 0.32 -5.29 -7.83
N GLN A 80 1.29 -4.46 -8.22
CA GLN A 80 2.10 -4.68 -9.43
C GLN A 80 2.84 -6.03 -9.45
N HIS A 81 3.33 -6.50 -8.29
CA HIS A 81 3.99 -7.80 -8.20
C HIS A 81 3.02 -8.99 -8.25
N GLY A 82 1.74 -8.77 -7.91
CA GLY A 82 0.72 -9.81 -7.86
C GLY A 82 -0.26 -9.83 -9.02
N TYR A 83 -0.07 -8.99 -10.05
CA TYR A 83 -0.96 -8.98 -11.21
C TYR A 83 -0.85 -10.27 -12.00
N THR A 84 -2.01 -10.87 -12.29
CA THR A 84 -2.11 -12.12 -13.06
C THR A 84 -2.15 -11.88 -14.57
N GLY A 85 -2.40 -10.65 -15.00
CA GLY A 85 -2.63 -10.29 -16.41
C GLY A 85 -4.10 -10.43 -16.85
N GLU A 86 -4.96 -10.96 -15.98
CA GLU A 86 -6.40 -11.05 -16.20
C GLU A 86 -7.14 -9.88 -15.56
N LEU A 87 -8.42 -9.73 -15.89
CA LEU A 87 -9.31 -8.77 -15.25
C LEU A 87 -10.11 -9.44 -14.13
N ASP A 88 -10.32 -8.71 -13.04
CA ASP A 88 -11.20 -9.12 -11.95
C ASP A 88 -12.68 -8.83 -12.26
N GLN A 89 -13.55 -9.19 -11.33
CA GLN A 89 -14.99 -8.94 -11.40
C GLN A 89 -15.35 -7.45 -11.48
N ASN A 90 -14.42 -6.56 -11.13
CA ASN A 90 -14.56 -5.10 -11.15
C ASN A 90 -13.92 -4.47 -12.40
N GLN A 91 -13.55 -5.27 -13.40
CA GLN A 91 -12.81 -4.83 -14.60
C GLN A 91 -11.46 -4.17 -14.31
N ARG A 92 -10.85 -4.46 -13.16
CA ARG A 92 -9.49 -4.06 -12.78
C ARG A 92 -8.53 -5.20 -13.04
N GLN A 93 -7.23 -4.93 -13.06
CA GLN A 93 -6.23 -6.01 -13.09
C GLN A 93 -6.40 -6.91 -11.87
N ALA A 94 -6.60 -8.21 -12.09
CA ALA A 94 -6.71 -9.18 -11.02
C ALA A 94 -5.39 -9.31 -10.27
N TYR A 95 -5.49 -9.40 -8.94
CA TYR A 95 -4.37 -9.58 -8.03
C TYR A 95 -4.47 -10.95 -7.37
N SER A 96 -3.33 -11.64 -7.27
CA SER A 96 -3.18 -12.91 -6.55
C SER A 96 -2.07 -12.80 -5.51
N ALA A 97 -2.38 -13.15 -4.26
CA ALA A 97 -1.40 -13.17 -3.18
C ALA A 97 -0.26 -14.15 -3.45
N GLU A 98 -0.54 -15.30 -4.07
CA GLU A 98 0.44 -16.32 -4.39
C GLU A 98 1.45 -15.87 -5.45
N VAL A 99 0.98 -15.15 -6.47
CA VAL A 99 1.85 -14.59 -7.52
C VAL A 99 2.79 -13.56 -6.89
N ALA A 100 2.26 -12.68 -6.04
CA ALA A 100 3.06 -11.65 -5.36
C ALA A 100 4.09 -12.26 -4.39
N GLU A 101 3.69 -13.31 -3.66
CA GLU A 101 4.58 -14.05 -2.75
C GLU A 101 5.73 -14.71 -3.51
N ARG A 102 5.44 -15.37 -4.65
CA ARG A 102 6.47 -15.97 -5.50
C ARG A 102 7.46 -14.91 -6.00
N ALA A 103 6.96 -13.77 -6.47
CA ALA A 103 7.80 -12.65 -6.90
C ALA A 103 8.67 -12.11 -5.76
N ALA A 104 8.12 -12.00 -4.54
CA ALA A 104 8.86 -11.59 -3.36
C ALA A 104 9.99 -12.58 -3.01
N GLN A 105 9.70 -13.88 -3.02
CA GLN A 105 10.68 -14.95 -2.77
C GLN A 105 11.81 -14.95 -3.82
N GLU A 106 11.49 -14.78 -5.10
CA GLU A 106 12.50 -14.63 -6.15
C GLU A 106 13.39 -13.42 -5.91
N ASN A 107 12.80 -12.29 -5.52
CA ASN A 107 13.55 -11.08 -5.21
C ASN A 107 14.48 -11.27 -4.01
N PHE A 108 14.06 -11.98 -2.97
CA PHE A 108 14.94 -12.36 -1.86
C PHE A 108 16.10 -13.25 -2.31
N LYS A 109 15.83 -14.27 -3.16
CA LYS A 109 16.87 -15.15 -3.73
C LYS A 109 17.90 -14.36 -4.55
N ARG A 110 17.46 -13.41 -5.39
CA ARG A 110 18.36 -12.54 -6.19
C ARG A 110 19.24 -11.66 -5.31
N ARG A 111 18.72 -11.14 -4.19
CA ARG A 111 19.46 -10.29 -3.26
C ARG A 111 20.52 -11.05 -2.45
N GLY A 112 20.29 -12.32 -2.13
CA GLY A 112 21.23 -13.18 -1.40
C GLY A 112 22.49 -13.56 -2.19
N ARG A 113 22.53 -13.36 -3.51
CA ARG A 113 23.66 -13.73 -4.39
C ARG A 113 24.63 -12.56 -4.64
N ARG A 114 24.87 -11.72 -3.64
CA ARG A 114 25.85 -10.62 -3.68
C ARG A 114 27.15 -10.88 -2.91
N THR A 115 27.36 -12.10 -2.43
CA THR A 115 28.64 -12.54 -1.87
C THR A 115 29.38 -13.38 -2.90
N GLY A 116 30.44 -12.81 -3.51
CA GLY A 116 31.50 -13.59 -4.17
C GLY A 116 31.74 -13.39 -5.67
N ALA A 117 31.61 -12.18 -6.23
CA ALA A 117 32.08 -11.89 -7.59
C ALA A 117 33.17 -10.80 -7.58
N ASN A 118 34.22 -10.99 -6.79
CA ASN A 118 35.59 -10.54 -7.06
C ASN A 118 36.54 -11.15 -6.02
N LYS A 119 37.48 -12.01 -6.45
CA LYS A 119 38.89 -12.17 -6.02
C LYS A 119 39.40 -13.50 -6.59
N GLY A 120 40.23 -13.42 -7.62
CA GLY A 120 40.89 -14.55 -8.30
C GLY A 120 41.29 -14.15 -9.70
#